data_AF-A0A8T4Z4E7-F1
#
_entry.id   AF-A0A8T4Z4E7-F1
#
_cell.length_a   1.000
_cell.length_b   1.000
_cell.length_c   1.000
_cell.angle_alpha   90.00
_cell.angle_beta   90.00
_cell.angle_gamma   90.00
#
_symmetry.space_group_name_H-M   'P 1'
#
loop_
_entity.id
_entity.type
_entity.pdbx_description
1 polymer ?
#
loop_
_entity_poly.entity_id
_entity_poly.type
_entity_poly.pdbx_seq_one_letter_code
_entity_poly.pdbx_strand_id
1 'polypeptide(L)'
;MIVLMPFLISLSGILLDYWTTTIGLNMGFVETHPEYHPLKALAIFWSAITILTATLPKTKIWRLSVNFLATLPYLGAINNILVILGVFPGLQI
;
A
#
# COMPACT_ATOMS: atom_id res chain seq x y z
N MET A 1 22.85 -4.84 -7.06
CA MET A 1 21.64 -4.02 -7.28
C MET A 1 20.48 -4.75 -6.62
N ILE A 2 20.01 -4.31 -5.44
CA ILE A 2 19.07 -5.11 -4.65
C ILE A 2 17.67 -4.93 -5.22
N VAL A 3 17.28 -5.83 -6.14
CA VAL A 3 15.93 -5.93 -6.72
C VAL A 3 14.86 -6.19 -5.65
N LEU A 4 15.27 -6.67 -4.48
CA LEU A 4 14.39 -7.04 -3.37
C LEU A 4 13.78 -5.83 -2.63
N MET A 5 14.45 -4.67 -2.58
CA MET A 5 14.01 -3.55 -1.72
C MET A 5 12.60 -3.04 -2.05
N PRO A 6 12.21 -2.82 -3.32
CA PRO A 6 10.85 -2.39 -3.65
C PRO A 6 9.77 -3.39 -3.22
N PHE A 7 10.06 -4.69 -3.27
CA PHE A 7 9.12 -5.73 -2.81
C PHE A 7 8.95 -5.68 -1.29
N LEU A 8 10.02 -5.47 -0.54
CA LEU A 8 9.95 -5.32 0.92
C LEU A 8 9.24 -4.04 1.33
N ILE A 9 9.51 -2.91 0.66
CA ILE A 9 8.85 -1.63 0.93
C ILE A 9 7.34 -1.75 0.67
N SER A 10 6.95 -2.35 -0.45
CA SER A 10 5.52 -2.56 -0.73
C SER A 10 4.88 -3.52 0.25
N LEU A 11 5.56 -4.61 0.64
CA LEU A 11 5.06 -5.55 1.64
C LEU A 11 4.81 -4.86 2.99
N SER A 12 5.76 -4.08 3.50
CA SER A 12 5.58 -3.37 4.77
C SER A 12 4.46 -2.34 4.70
N GLY A 13 4.30 -1.63 3.58
CA GLY A 13 3.18 -0.71 3.38
C GLY A 13 1.82 -1.42 3.38
N ILE A 14 1.70 -2.56 2.69
CA ILE A 14 0.45 -3.35 2.62
C ILE A 14 0.10 -3.93 3.99
N LEU A 15 1.09 -4.44 4.73
CA LEU A 15 0.86 -4.94 6.09
C LEU A 15 0.40 -3.82 7.03
N LEU A 16 1.00 -2.63 6.93
CA LEU A 16 0.62 -1.49 7.76
C LEU A 16 -0.79 -0.98 7.40
N ASP A 17 -1.12 -0.92 6.11
CA ASP A 17 -2.45 -0.58 5.62
C ASP A 17 -3.50 -1.54 6.19
N TYR A 18 -3.31 -2.84 6.00
CA TYR A 18 -4.20 -3.86 6.54
C TYR A 18 -4.32 -3.82 8.08
N TRP A 19 -3.22 -3.60 8.78
CA TRP A 19 -3.22 -3.46 10.23
C TRP A 19 -4.07 -2.27 10.68
N THR A 20 -3.87 -1.11 10.05
CA THR A 20 -4.62 0.11 10.37
C THR A 20 -6.10 -0.02 9.99
N THR A 21 -6.44 -0.66 8.87
CA THR A 21 -7.83 -1.04 8.55
C THR A 21 -8.43 -1.89 9.66
N THR A 22 -7.71 -2.91 10.12
CA THR A 22 -8.20 -3.81 11.18
C THR A 22 -8.44 -3.05 12.49
N ILE A 23 -7.57 -2.11 12.86
CA ILE A 23 -7.81 -1.22 14.00
C ILE A 23 -9.08 -0.40 13.79
N GLY A 24 -9.23 0.26 12.64
CA GLY A 24 -10.39 1.09 12.34
C GLY A 24 -11.71 0.33 12.40
N LEU A 25 -11.75 -0.89 11.85
CA LEU A 25 -12.92 -1.77 11.92
C LEU A 25 -13.28 -2.14 13.37
N ASN A 26 -12.27 -2.39 14.23
CA ASN A 26 -12.52 -2.65 15.66
C ASN A 26 -12.99 -1.40 16.43
N MET A 27 -12.78 -0.21 15.90
CA MET A 27 -13.31 1.06 16.45
C MET A 27 -14.72 1.37 15.96
N GLY A 28 -15.30 0.54 15.09
CA GLY A 28 -16.64 0.72 14.53
C GLY A 28 -16.68 1.53 13.23
N PHE A 29 -15.53 1.84 12.62
CA PHE A 29 -15.50 2.38 11.26
C PHE A 29 -15.86 1.30 10.24
N VAL A 30 -16.28 1.73 9.05
CA VAL A 30 -16.63 0.84 7.94
C VAL A 30 -15.63 1.01 6.81
N GLU A 31 -15.18 -0.13 6.27
CA GLU A 31 -14.30 -0.16 5.10
C GLU A 31 -15.08 0.16 3.82
N THR A 32 -14.61 1.15 3.06
CA THR A 32 -15.23 1.57 1.80
C THR A 32 -15.13 0.49 0.72
N HIS A 33 -14.08 -0.35 0.78
CA HIS A 33 -13.84 -1.43 -0.17
C HIS A 33 -14.07 -2.79 0.49
N PRO A 34 -15.30 -3.35 0.45
CA PRO A 34 -15.60 -4.63 1.10
C PRO A 34 -14.81 -5.81 0.55
N GLU A 35 -14.25 -5.68 -0.66
CA GLU A 35 -13.39 -6.68 -1.29
C GLU A 35 -11.90 -6.53 -0.97
N TYR A 36 -11.51 -5.55 -0.16
CA TYR A 36 -10.12 -5.31 0.19
C TYR A 36 -9.53 -6.53 0.89
N HIS A 37 -8.40 -7.01 0.36
CA HIS A 37 -7.66 -8.12 0.94
C HIS A 37 -6.16 -7.91 0.73
N PRO A 38 -5.32 -8.07 1.77
CA PRO A 38 -3.88 -7.80 1.66
C PRO A 38 -3.19 -8.67 0.60
N LEU A 39 -3.65 -9.91 0.40
CA LEU A 39 -3.13 -10.77 -0.68
C LEU A 39 -3.43 -10.25 -2.10
N LYS A 40 -4.61 -9.64 -2.32
CA LYS A 40 -4.94 -9.02 -3.62
C LYS A 40 -4.03 -7.81 -3.85
N ALA A 41 -3.85 -6.97 -2.83
CA ALA A 41 -2.92 -5.83 -2.90
C ALA A 41 -1.50 -6.29 -3.20
N LEU A 42 -1.01 -7.34 -2.53
CA LEU A 42 0.31 -7.91 -2.74
C LEU A 42 0.49 -8.40 -4.18
N ALA A 43 -0.48 -9.15 -4.71
CA ALA A 43 -0.46 -9.61 -6.09
C ALA A 43 -0.36 -8.45 -7.09
N ILE A 44 -1.12 -7.37 -6.87
CA ILE A 44 -1.11 -6.19 -7.75
C ILE A 44 0.25 -5.48 -7.68
N PHE A 45 0.71 -5.10 -6.49
CA PHE A 45 1.95 -4.34 -6.32
C PHE A 45 3.18 -5.12 -6.77
N TRP A 46 3.29 -6.39 -6.40
CA TRP A 46 4.42 -7.21 -6.81
C TRP A 46 4.43 -7.50 -8.30
N SER A 47 3.26 -7.69 -8.93
CA SER A 47 3.18 -7.84 -10.39
C SER A 47 3.64 -6.56 -11.09
N ALA A 48 3.18 -5.40 -10.65
CA ALA A 48 3.58 -4.11 -11.22
C ALA A 48 5.08 -3.83 -11.04
N ILE A 49 5.65 -4.09 -9.85
CA ILE A 49 7.09 -3.98 -9.60
C ILE A 49 7.87 -4.93 -10.52
N THR A 50 7.39 -6.17 -10.69
CA THR A 50 8.03 -7.18 -11.55
C THR A 50 8.04 -6.73 -13.00
N ILE A 51 6.90 -6.27 -13.53
CA ILE A 51 6.77 -5.78 -14.90
C ILE A 51 7.69 -4.57 -15.12
N LEU A 52 7.68 -3.58 -14.23
CA LEU A 52 8.59 -2.42 -14.33
C LEU A 52 10.06 -2.83 -14.25
N THR A 53 10.40 -3.81 -13.43
CA THR A 53 11.77 -4.34 -13.31
C THR A 53 12.22 -5.08 -14.57
N ALA A 54 11.31 -5.79 -15.23
CA ALA A 54 11.59 -6.58 -16.42
C ALA A 54 11.64 -5.73 -17.70
N THR A 55 10.82 -4.67 -17.79
CA THR A 55 10.58 -3.94 -19.05
C THR A 55 11.38 -2.63 -19.19
N LEU A 56 11.73 -1.97 -18.08
CA LEU A 56 12.41 -0.67 -18.14
C LEU A 56 13.94 -0.81 -18.01
N PRO A 57 14.70 0.05 -18.73
CA PRO A 57 16.14 0.11 -18.56
C PRO A 57 16.49 0.63 -17.16
N LYS A 58 17.45 -0.03 -16.49
CA LYS A 58 17.86 0.18 -15.08
C LYS A 58 18.59 1.50 -14.83
N THR A 59 17.96 2.60 -15.22
CA THR A 59 18.43 3.98 -15.10
C THR A 59 17.99 4.60 -13.75
N LYS A 60 18.34 5.86 -13.51
CA LYS A 60 17.85 6.62 -12.34
C LYS A 60 16.33 6.75 -12.33
N ILE A 61 15.71 6.94 -13.52
CA ILE A 61 14.25 7.08 -13.67
C ILE A 61 13.56 5.78 -13.25
N TRP A 62 14.08 4.62 -13.70
CA TRP A 62 13.55 3.32 -13.28
C TRP A 62 13.54 3.16 -11.76
N ARG A 63 14.65 3.51 -11.10
CA ARG A 63 14.74 3.41 -9.64
C ARG A 63 13.71 4.29 -8.95
N LEU A 64 13.51 5.52 -9.46
CA LEU A 64 12.50 6.44 -8.93
C LEU A 64 11.10 5.86 -9.11
N SER A 65 10.75 5.39 -10.30
CA SER A 65 9.42 4.84 -10.62
C SER A 65 9.09 3.62 -9.77
N VAL A 66 10.02 2.68 -9.64
CA VAL A 66 9.81 1.45 -8.87
C VAL A 66 9.69 1.73 -7.37
N ASN A 67 10.53 2.62 -6.84
CA ASN A 67 10.43 3.01 -5.42
C ASN A 67 9.15 3.79 -5.14
N PHE A 68 8.75 4.71 -6.02
CA PHE A 68 7.50 5.44 -5.91
C PHE A 68 6.31 4.48 -5.86
N LEU A 69 6.23 3.55 -6.82
CA LEU A 69 5.19 2.53 -6.86
C LEU A 69 5.19 1.68 -5.57
N ALA A 70 6.37 1.27 -5.10
CA ALA A 70 6.49 0.47 -3.89
C ALA A 70 6.01 1.21 -2.62
N THR A 71 6.06 2.54 -2.60
CA THR A 71 5.58 3.34 -1.46
C THR A 71 4.09 3.64 -1.47
N LEU A 72 3.37 3.42 -2.58
CA LEU A 72 1.94 3.72 -2.67
C LEU A 72 1.04 3.04 -1.62
N PRO A 73 1.29 1.79 -1.18
CA PRO A 73 0.47 1.17 -0.13
C PRO A 73 0.44 1.96 1.18
N TYR A 74 1.49 2.75 1.47
CA TYR A 74 1.52 3.60 2.66
C TYR A 74 0.44 4.69 2.66
N LEU A 75 -0.10 5.07 1.50
CA LEU A 75 -1.19 6.04 1.42
C LEU A 75 -2.46 5.53 2.11
N GLY A 76 -2.77 4.23 1.97
CA GLY A 76 -3.89 3.59 2.67
C GLY A 76 -3.68 3.63 4.17
N ALA A 77 -2.49 3.22 4.63
CA ALA A 77 -2.11 3.29 6.04
C ALA A 77 -2.22 4.71 6.62
N ILE A 78 -1.71 5.71 5.90
CA ILE A 78 -1.80 7.12 6.32
C ILE A 78 -3.26 7.56 6.39
N ASN A 79 -4.07 7.24 5.38
CA ASN A 79 -5.49 7.56 5.38
C ASN A 79 -6.21 6.96 6.60
N ASN A 80 -5.98 5.67 6.89
CA ASN A 80 -6.57 4.98 8.02
C ASN A 80 -6.13 5.61 9.35
N ILE A 81 -4.86 5.97 9.49
CA ILE A 81 -4.34 6.68 10.68
C ILE A 81 -5.06 8.02 10.86
N LEU A 82 -5.24 8.81 9.80
CA LEU A 82 -5.93 10.10 9.88
C LEU A 82 -7.40 9.95 10.31
N VAL A 83 -8.08 8.89 9.86
CA VAL A 83 -9.44 8.56 10.31
C VAL A 83 -9.44 8.11 11.78
N ILE A 84 -8.54 7.22 12.17
CA ILE A 84 -8.41 6.73 13.56
C ILE A 84 -8.12 7.87 14.54
N LEU A 85 -7.29 8.84 14.15
CA LEU A 85 -6.96 10.02 14.95
C LEU A 85 -8.07 11.08 14.96
N GLY A 86 -9.17 10.88 14.22
CA GLY A 86 -10.27 11.83 14.14
C GLY A 86 -9.97 13.09 13.33
N VAL A 87 -8.88 13.10 12.54
CA VAL A 87 -8.59 14.19 11.59
C VAL A 87 -9.62 14.19 10.47
N PHE A 88 -10.06 13.00 10.06
CA PHE A 88 -11.17 12.82 9.13
C PHE A 88 -12.30 12.02 9.78
N PRO A 89 -13.56 12.30 9.43
CA PRO A 89 -14.72 11.67 10.06
C PRO A 89 -14.90 10.18 9.71
N GLY A 90 -14.10 9.64 8.78
CA GLY A 90 -14.32 8.31 8.22
C GLY A 90 -15.55 8.26 7.33
N LEU A 91 -15.95 7.06 6.92
CA LEU A 91 -17.18 6.86 6.15
C LEU A 91 -18.40 7.08 7.07
N GLN A 92 -19.23 8.07 6.73
CA GLN A 92 -20.51 8.32 7.39
C GLN A 92 -21.60 7.60 6.60
N ILE A 93 -22.19 6.54 7.16
CA ILE A 93 -23.31 5.80 6.57
C ILE A 93 -24.58 6.12 7.36
#